data_AF-A0A1R0KU16-F1
#
_entry.id   AF-A0A1R0KU16-F1
#
_cell.length_a   1.000
_cell.length_b   1.000
_cell.length_c   1.000
_cell.angle_alpha   90.00
_cell.angle_beta   90.00
_cell.angle_gamma   90.00
#
_symmetry.space_group_name_H-M   'P 1'
#
loop_
_entity.id
_entity.type
_entity.pdbx_description
1 polymer ?
#
loop_
_entity_poly.entity_id
_entity_poly.type
_entity_poly.pdbx_seq_one_letter_code
_entity_poly.pdbx_strand_id
1 'polypeptide(L)'
;MAALRETNVRVLPCVLNALARIALRRGVSRDEAVRQVLAEHTAAQEARQPADRLTHIATVLRYPRPAPRGQKRTDKPLRLRLPEGLADQARAVSLRLPGQHPRAHQDYVARSLTDAVVTAIAVQEPFTDPFLYRLLPVLRHNAALGLWQLAVAATITRPELAIQDQAEYVRDKQEETLSAAEKRLLRISKQLDEEVFWHAKTRFTVVANLARGLLTDDDAGAAKEQWLYEQDDDWDEWRLDLRHTLDKSRWWRGIGEWDADGRGSTAVWRAGRKVDLQDFTDWLLALDGHTPSTRAVAAPGWSLRAPAGWATHVVPRGQELPPRLAQWAAQNRVMAWPVDGRQVVWPLRPGHPHPVPGIEPLAAHTRTLRPEEILEFVEAVLIEWGTSVMDDASSVEVDGGIPYDAEADSPTPYLWLPVDKAFDFGFIDAEQRCAAMAAAYEQAPHHTRTTGEPIVSQPSPGPDPDFTVLVTRRRTSRKAKPMWRWPRGSVAQEIFAGTSPEIVAWLAEQSLWTARRMTHGATEAAWHDGFDHFPRSFWRPGDLPDAEPM
;
A
#
# COMPACT_ATOMS: atom_id res chain seq x y z
N MET A 1 4.56 23.18 -33.85
CA MET A 1 3.32 22.61 -33.27
C MET A 1 3.73 21.69 -32.14
N ALA A 2 3.25 21.92 -30.91
CA ALA A 2 3.55 21.03 -29.79
C ALA A 2 2.97 19.63 -30.05
N ALA A 3 3.72 18.57 -29.72
CA ALA A 3 3.24 17.20 -29.88
C ALA A 3 2.04 16.98 -28.95
N LEU A 4 0.90 16.59 -29.53
CA LEU A 4 -0.29 16.23 -28.76
C LEU A 4 -0.29 14.73 -28.47
N ARG A 5 -0.41 14.36 -27.19
CA ARG A 5 -0.61 12.98 -26.76
C ARG A 5 -2.09 12.70 -26.60
N GLU A 6 -2.50 11.53 -27.08
CA GLU A 6 -3.88 11.08 -27.00
C GLU A 6 -4.08 10.19 -25.77
N THR A 7 -5.15 10.45 -25.02
CA THR A 7 -5.60 9.58 -23.93
C THR A 7 -7.12 9.65 -23.80
N ASN A 8 -7.71 8.81 -22.95
CA ASN A 8 -9.15 8.76 -22.75
C ASN A 8 -9.48 8.73 -21.25
N VAL A 9 -10.49 9.51 -20.87
CA VAL A 9 -11.12 9.42 -19.54
C VAL A 9 -12.58 9.03 -19.69
N ARG A 10 -13.24 8.71 -18.58
CA ARG A 10 -14.68 8.40 -18.57
C ARG A 10 -15.38 9.32 -17.58
N VAL A 11 -16.40 10.01 -18.06
CA VAL A 11 -17.13 11.05 -17.31
C VAL A 11 -18.63 10.85 -17.42
N LEU A 12 -19.39 11.44 -16.51
CA LEU A 12 -20.85 11.39 -16.55
C LEU A 12 -21.42 12.21 -17.71
N PRO A 13 -22.63 11.90 -18.19
CA PRO A 13 -23.31 12.71 -19.20
C PRO A 13 -23.47 14.19 -18.81
N CYS A 14 -23.73 14.50 -17.53
CA CYS A 14 -23.84 15.87 -17.04
C CYS A 14 -22.54 16.67 -17.21
N VAL A 15 -21.38 16.02 -17.02
CA VAL A 15 -20.04 16.62 -17.26
C VAL A 15 -19.86 16.96 -18.73
N LEU A 16 -20.28 16.09 -19.64
CA LEU A 16 -20.21 16.36 -21.09
C LEU A 16 -21.11 17.52 -21.50
N ASN A 17 -22.29 17.64 -20.89
CA ASN A 17 -23.20 18.76 -21.14
C ASN A 17 -22.61 20.08 -20.63
N ALA A 18 -22.01 20.09 -19.44
CA ALA A 18 -21.31 21.25 -18.90
C ALA A 18 -20.15 21.68 -19.81
N LEU A 19 -19.33 20.73 -20.25
CA LEU A 19 -18.26 20.98 -21.20
C LEU A 19 -18.77 21.54 -22.54
N ALA A 20 -19.91 21.05 -23.04
CA ALA A 20 -20.50 21.58 -24.26
C ALA A 20 -20.94 23.05 -24.09
N ARG A 21 -21.46 23.42 -22.91
CA ARG A 21 -21.79 24.83 -22.59
C ARG A 21 -20.54 25.69 -22.50
N ILE A 22 -19.45 25.19 -21.92
CA ILE A 22 -18.15 25.89 -21.90
C ILE A 22 -17.65 26.11 -23.33
N ALA A 23 -17.65 25.06 -24.16
CA ALA A 23 -17.21 25.12 -25.55
C ALA A 23 -18.03 26.15 -26.36
N LEU A 24 -19.35 26.14 -26.20
CA LEU A 24 -20.25 27.10 -26.81
C LEU A 24 -19.95 28.53 -26.36
N ARG A 25 -19.81 28.77 -25.05
CA ARG A 25 -19.50 30.09 -24.48
C ARG A 25 -18.17 30.65 -24.99
N ARG A 26 -17.18 29.78 -25.19
CA ARG A 26 -15.84 30.14 -25.67
C ARG A 26 -15.73 30.19 -27.20
N GLY A 27 -16.73 29.73 -27.94
CA GLY A 27 -16.68 29.67 -29.40
C GLY A 27 -15.63 28.69 -29.95
N VAL A 28 -15.31 27.62 -29.21
CA VAL A 28 -14.27 26.65 -29.58
C VAL A 28 -14.81 25.23 -29.67
N SER A 29 -14.04 24.33 -30.29
CA SER A 29 -14.39 22.90 -30.31
C SER A 29 -14.37 22.30 -28.89
N ARG A 30 -15.09 21.19 -28.69
CA ARG A 30 -15.08 20.45 -27.41
C ARG A 30 -13.66 20.05 -26.96
N ASP A 31 -12.83 19.59 -27.91
CA ASP A 31 -11.46 19.14 -27.63
C ASP A 31 -10.57 20.33 -27.22
N GLU A 32 -10.76 21.49 -27.85
CA GLU A 32 -10.08 22.73 -27.48
C GLU A 32 -10.54 23.23 -26.11
N ALA A 33 -11.85 23.23 -25.85
CA ALA A 33 -12.41 23.63 -24.56
C ALA A 33 -11.84 22.80 -23.40
N VAL A 34 -11.79 21.47 -23.54
CA VAL A 34 -11.16 20.58 -22.53
C VAL A 34 -9.70 20.94 -22.30
N ARG A 35 -8.94 21.22 -23.36
CA ARG A 35 -7.52 21.53 -23.24
C ARG A 35 -7.30 22.82 -22.46
N GLN A 36 -8.04 23.87 -22.80
CA GLN A 36 -7.96 25.16 -22.13
C GLN A 36 -8.40 25.05 -20.68
N VAL A 37 -9.56 24.43 -20.42
CA VAL A 37 -10.10 24.25 -19.07
C VAL A 37 -9.14 23.46 -18.17
N LEU A 38 -8.56 22.37 -18.68
CA LEU A 38 -7.60 21.57 -17.92
C LEU A 38 -6.28 22.30 -17.68
N ALA A 39 -5.78 23.06 -18.66
CA ALA A 39 -4.56 23.86 -18.52
C ALA A 39 -4.74 25.00 -17.50
N GLU A 40 -5.83 25.76 -17.60
CA GLU A 40 -6.20 26.82 -16.65
C GLU A 40 -6.36 26.26 -15.24
N HIS A 41 -7.05 25.11 -15.09
CA HIS A 41 -7.18 24.44 -13.81
C HIS A 41 -5.83 24.00 -13.25
N THR A 42 -4.98 23.35 -14.05
CA THR A 42 -3.67 22.86 -13.60
C THR A 42 -2.82 24.02 -13.10
N ALA A 43 -2.72 25.11 -13.86
CA ALA A 43 -1.98 26.31 -13.43
C ALA A 43 -2.56 26.92 -12.14
N ALA A 44 -3.88 27.00 -12.02
CA ALA A 44 -4.54 27.51 -10.82
C ALA A 44 -4.32 26.60 -9.59
N GLN A 45 -4.26 25.28 -9.75
CA GLN A 45 -3.98 24.34 -8.67
C GLN A 45 -2.50 24.32 -8.26
N GLU A 46 -1.58 24.51 -9.22
CA GLU A 46 -0.14 24.61 -8.95
C GLU A 46 0.20 25.87 -8.15
N ALA A 47 -0.56 26.97 -8.34
CA ALA A 47 -0.42 28.21 -7.58
C ALA A 47 -1.00 28.14 -6.15
N ARG A 48 -1.80 27.11 -5.82
CA ARG A 48 -2.42 26.93 -4.50
C ARG A 48 -1.57 26.06 -3.59
N GLN A 49 -1.70 26.29 -2.27
CA GLN A 49 -1.20 25.33 -1.30
C GLN A 49 -1.91 23.97 -1.47
N PRO A 50 -1.24 22.83 -1.23
CA PRO A 50 -1.84 21.51 -1.44
C PRO A 50 -3.20 21.29 -0.72
N ALA A 51 -3.39 21.88 0.45
CA ALA A 51 -4.62 21.82 1.24
C ALA A 51 -5.80 22.61 0.60
N ASP A 52 -5.49 23.73 -0.04
CA ASP A 52 -6.46 24.65 -0.69
C ASP A 52 -6.81 24.28 -2.14
N ARG A 53 -6.15 23.25 -2.66
CA ARG A 53 -6.46 22.71 -3.97
C ARG A 53 -7.90 22.22 -4.02
N LEU A 54 -8.51 22.31 -5.19
CA LEU A 54 -9.92 22.00 -5.37
C LEU A 54 -10.09 20.58 -5.93
N THR A 55 -11.11 19.89 -5.44
CA THR A 55 -11.60 18.63 -5.99
C THR A 55 -13.11 18.68 -6.16
N HIS A 56 -13.65 17.99 -7.15
CA HIS A 56 -15.08 17.76 -7.23
C HIS A 56 -15.52 16.70 -6.21
N ILE A 57 -16.69 16.86 -5.59
CA ILE A 57 -17.21 15.94 -4.56
C ILE A 57 -17.34 14.50 -5.07
N ALA A 58 -17.63 14.32 -6.37
CA ALA A 58 -17.71 12.99 -6.99
C ALA A 58 -16.40 12.18 -6.87
N THR A 59 -15.25 12.82 -6.71
CA THR A 59 -13.97 12.14 -6.46
C THR A 59 -13.97 11.48 -5.09
N VAL A 60 -14.41 12.19 -4.05
CA VAL A 60 -14.51 11.69 -2.68
C VAL A 60 -15.59 10.60 -2.56
N LEU A 61 -16.73 10.79 -3.23
CA LEU A 61 -17.82 9.81 -3.28
C LEU A 61 -17.54 8.61 -4.18
N ARG A 62 -16.45 8.68 -4.97
CA ARG A 62 -16.11 7.77 -6.05
C ARG A 62 -17.30 7.49 -6.98
N TYR A 63 -17.91 8.58 -7.41
CA TYR A 63 -19.06 8.61 -8.31
C TYR A 63 -18.62 8.96 -9.75
N PRO A 64 -19.18 8.31 -10.79
CA PRO A 64 -19.94 7.07 -10.72
C PRO A 64 -19.05 5.93 -10.25
N ARG A 65 -19.67 4.94 -9.57
CA ARG A 65 -19.00 3.70 -9.19
C ARG A 65 -18.59 2.95 -10.45
N PRO A 66 -17.42 2.28 -10.48
CA PRO A 66 -17.10 1.41 -11.59
C PRO A 66 -18.17 0.33 -11.71
N ALA A 67 -18.64 0.11 -12.93
CA ALA A 67 -19.58 -0.97 -13.19
C ALA A 67 -18.86 -2.33 -13.06
N PRO A 68 -19.49 -3.33 -12.43
CA PRO A 68 -19.05 -4.72 -12.53
C PRO A 68 -18.94 -5.17 -13.99
N ARG A 69 -18.09 -6.17 -14.24
CA ARG A 69 -17.95 -6.77 -15.57
C ARG A 69 -19.33 -7.25 -16.06
N GLY A 70 -19.68 -6.91 -17.31
CA GLY A 70 -20.96 -7.28 -17.92
C GLY A 70 -22.14 -6.35 -17.63
N GLN A 71 -22.01 -5.38 -16.70
CA GLN A 71 -23.05 -4.36 -16.50
C GLN A 71 -22.86 -3.15 -17.41
N LYS A 72 -23.99 -2.55 -17.83
CA LYS A 72 -24.00 -1.33 -18.64
C LYS A 72 -23.43 -0.17 -17.84
N ARG A 73 -22.35 0.43 -18.33
CA ARG A 73 -21.75 1.61 -17.72
C ARG A 73 -22.63 2.84 -17.92
N THR A 74 -22.75 3.65 -16.86
CA THR A 74 -23.43 4.95 -16.91
C THR A 74 -22.50 6.07 -17.38
N ASP A 75 -21.18 5.88 -17.26
CA ASP A 75 -20.16 6.80 -17.75
C ASP A 75 -19.95 6.71 -19.27
N LYS A 76 -19.50 7.82 -19.87
CA LYS A 76 -19.19 7.95 -21.31
C LYS A 76 -17.71 8.27 -21.50
N PRO A 77 -17.05 7.73 -22.53
CA PRO A 77 -15.68 8.08 -22.84
C PRO A 77 -15.57 9.53 -23.33
N LEU A 78 -14.54 10.23 -22.86
CA LEU A 78 -14.10 11.53 -23.32
C LEU A 78 -12.65 11.42 -23.79
N ARG A 79 -12.43 11.60 -25.09
CA ARG A 79 -11.11 11.57 -25.72
C ARG A 79 -10.39 12.89 -25.46
N LEU A 80 -9.15 12.80 -25.01
CA LEU A 80 -8.32 13.94 -24.65
C LEU A 80 -7.12 13.98 -25.59
N ARG A 81 -6.91 15.13 -26.23
CA ARG A 81 -5.71 15.42 -27.04
C ARG A 81 -4.95 16.55 -26.37
N LEU A 82 -4.03 16.19 -25.48
CA LEU A 82 -3.37 17.11 -24.56
C LEU A 82 -1.93 17.39 -25.00
N PRO A 83 -1.39 18.60 -24.75
CA PRO A 83 0.04 18.86 -24.85
C PRO A 83 0.83 17.87 -24.00
N GLU A 84 2.07 17.61 -24.40
CA GLU A 84 3.01 16.83 -23.61
C GLU A 84 3.17 17.41 -22.19
N GLY A 85 3.23 16.54 -21.17
CA GLY A 85 3.34 16.93 -19.76
C GLY A 85 2.02 17.31 -19.07
N LEU A 86 1.05 17.90 -19.77
CA LEU A 86 -0.17 18.42 -19.13
C LEU A 86 -0.98 17.35 -18.39
N ALA A 87 -1.06 16.13 -18.95
CA ALA A 87 -1.77 15.04 -18.29
C ALA A 87 -1.11 14.60 -16.97
N ASP A 88 0.22 14.67 -16.90
CA ASP A 88 0.98 14.27 -15.72
C ASP A 88 0.93 15.35 -14.64
N GLN A 89 1.02 16.62 -15.04
CA GLN A 89 0.79 17.77 -14.14
C GLN A 89 -0.62 17.73 -13.54
N ALA A 90 -1.65 17.52 -14.37
CA ALA A 90 -3.04 17.39 -13.90
C ALA A 90 -3.21 16.25 -12.89
N ARG A 91 -2.57 15.09 -13.11
CA ARG A 91 -2.57 13.97 -12.14
C ARG A 91 -1.83 14.28 -10.85
N ALA A 92 -0.82 15.14 -10.89
CA ALA A 92 -0.03 15.53 -9.72
C ALA A 92 -0.79 16.49 -8.79
N VAL A 93 -1.66 17.34 -9.35
CA VAL A 93 -2.46 18.29 -8.57
C VAL A 93 -3.83 17.75 -8.14
N SER A 94 -4.25 16.59 -8.63
CA SER A 94 -5.52 15.95 -8.24
C SER A 94 -5.49 15.43 -6.81
N LEU A 95 -6.63 15.49 -6.12
CA LEU A 95 -6.79 14.80 -4.83
C LEU A 95 -6.49 13.31 -4.97
N ARG A 96 -5.75 12.77 -4.00
CA ARG A 96 -5.61 11.33 -3.76
C ARG A 96 -6.09 11.06 -2.35
N LEU A 97 -7.10 10.22 -2.20
CA LEU A 97 -7.50 9.78 -0.87
C LEU A 97 -6.41 8.86 -0.32
N PRO A 98 -6.11 8.90 0.97
CA PRO A 98 -5.08 8.03 1.51
C PRO A 98 -5.41 6.55 1.31
N GLY A 99 -4.38 5.72 1.15
CA GLY A 99 -4.51 4.31 0.79
C GLY A 99 -4.92 4.01 -0.67
N GLN A 100 -5.12 5.03 -1.52
CA GLN A 100 -5.31 4.80 -2.96
C GLN A 100 -3.98 4.55 -3.66
N HIS A 101 -3.94 3.52 -4.51
CA HIS A 101 -2.78 3.21 -5.33
C HIS A 101 -3.04 3.52 -6.82
N PRO A 102 -2.00 3.86 -7.60
CA PRO A 102 -2.13 4.05 -9.05
C PRO A 102 -2.59 2.79 -9.79
N ARG A 103 -2.25 1.61 -9.25
CA ARG A 103 -2.65 0.30 -9.76
C ARG A 103 -3.15 -0.54 -8.59
N ALA A 104 -4.43 -0.89 -8.63
CA ALA A 104 -5.09 -1.73 -7.64
C ALA A 104 -6.38 -2.31 -8.24
N HIS A 105 -7.12 -3.10 -7.47
CA HIS A 105 -8.43 -3.57 -7.89
C HIS A 105 -9.48 -2.47 -7.72
N GLN A 106 -10.41 -2.35 -8.67
CA GLN A 106 -11.60 -1.47 -8.70
C GLN A 106 -11.58 -0.32 -7.67
N ASP A 107 -12.00 -0.61 -6.43
CA ASP A 107 -12.25 0.30 -5.31
C ASP A 107 -11.05 1.06 -4.76
N TYR A 108 -9.85 0.55 -5.01
CA TYR A 108 -8.60 1.09 -4.49
C TYR A 108 -7.84 2.00 -5.47
N VAL A 109 -8.32 2.14 -6.71
CA VAL A 109 -7.60 2.86 -7.77
C VAL A 109 -7.97 4.32 -7.81
N ALA A 110 -6.97 5.19 -7.71
CA ALA A 110 -7.13 6.61 -7.96
C ALA A 110 -7.42 6.87 -9.46
N ARG A 111 -8.37 7.77 -9.76
CA ARG A 111 -8.73 8.15 -11.14
C ARG A 111 -8.24 9.57 -11.46
N SER A 112 -7.04 9.92 -11.02
CA SER A 112 -6.55 11.31 -10.93
C SER A 112 -6.81 12.14 -12.19
N LEU A 113 -6.52 11.65 -13.40
CA LEU A 113 -6.79 12.44 -14.61
C LEU A 113 -8.29 12.67 -14.86
N THR A 114 -9.13 11.68 -14.60
CA THR A 114 -10.59 11.84 -14.67
C THR A 114 -11.05 12.86 -13.63
N ASP A 115 -10.54 12.75 -12.40
CA ASP A 115 -10.90 13.63 -11.29
C ASP A 115 -10.48 15.09 -11.55
N ALA A 116 -9.27 15.33 -12.10
CA ALA A 116 -8.83 16.64 -12.57
C ALA A 116 -9.74 17.21 -13.66
N VAL A 117 -10.09 16.42 -14.68
CA VAL A 117 -10.97 16.87 -15.77
C VAL A 117 -12.36 17.24 -15.26
N VAL A 118 -12.93 16.40 -14.39
CA VAL A 118 -14.25 16.63 -13.80
C VAL A 118 -14.23 17.90 -12.93
N THR A 119 -13.19 18.08 -12.13
CA THR A 119 -13.02 19.28 -11.28
C THR A 119 -12.82 20.54 -12.11
N ALA A 120 -11.95 20.49 -13.12
CA ALA A 120 -11.69 21.61 -14.02
C ALA A 120 -12.97 22.11 -14.70
N ILE A 121 -13.82 21.17 -15.16
CA ILE A 121 -15.12 21.49 -15.75
C ILE A 121 -16.08 22.06 -14.70
N ALA A 122 -16.18 21.44 -13.53
CA ALA A 122 -17.10 21.86 -12.47
C ALA A 122 -16.82 23.28 -11.95
N VAL A 123 -15.54 23.66 -11.86
CA VAL A 123 -15.12 25.01 -11.45
C VAL A 123 -15.60 26.09 -12.42
N GLN A 124 -15.71 25.77 -13.72
CA GLN A 124 -16.15 26.74 -14.72
C GLN A 124 -17.65 26.68 -15.01
N GLU A 125 -18.23 25.50 -14.88
CA GLU A 125 -19.62 25.23 -15.19
C GLU A 125 -20.13 24.14 -14.22
N PRO A 126 -20.74 24.55 -13.10
CA PRO A 126 -21.34 23.60 -12.16
C PRO A 126 -22.33 22.67 -12.85
N PHE A 127 -22.31 21.40 -12.46
CA PHE A 127 -23.22 20.39 -12.98
C PHE A 127 -23.69 19.49 -11.85
N THR A 128 -24.89 18.94 -12.03
CA THR A 128 -25.46 17.96 -11.12
C THR A 128 -26.23 16.90 -11.91
N ASP A 129 -26.48 15.78 -11.25
CA ASP A 129 -27.45 14.77 -11.65
C ASP A 129 -28.25 14.34 -10.40
N PRO A 130 -29.20 13.38 -10.49
CA PRO A 130 -29.99 12.98 -9.32
C PRO A 130 -29.18 12.48 -8.12
N PHE A 131 -27.97 11.95 -8.33
CA PHE A 131 -27.12 11.49 -7.23
C PHE A 131 -26.39 12.65 -6.54
N LEU A 132 -25.94 13.62 -7.33
CA LEU A 132 -25.19 14.80 -6.88
C LEU A 132 -26.08 15.98 -6.45
N TYR A 133 -27.39 15.85 -6.62
CA TYR A 133 -28.35 16.93 -6.36
C TYR A 133 -28.23 17.47 -4.92
N ARG A 134 -28.17 18.81 -4.81
CA ARG A 134 -27.99 19.59 -3.56
C ARG A 134 -26.69 19.35 -2.81
N LEU A 135 -25.72 18.66 -3.39
CA LEU A 135 -24.40 18.57 -2.78
C LEU A 135 -23.53 19.73 -3.22
N LEU A 136 -22.71 20.24 -2.30
CA LEU A 136 -21.66 21.21 -2.61
C LEU A 136 -20.70 20.57 -3.63
N PRO A 137 -20.60 21.11 -4.87
CA PRO A 137 -19.98 20.40 -5.98
C PRO A 137 -18.45 20.35 -5.89
N VAL A 138 -17.83 21.40 -5.34
CA VAL A 138 -16.38 21.55 -5.27
C VAL A 138 -15.97 21.78 -3.82
N LEU A 139 -14.95 21.05 -3.38
CA LEU A 139 -14.40 21.11 -2.02
C LEU A 139 -12.91 21.46 -2.08
N ARG A 140 -12.39 22.07 -1.02
CA ARG A 140 -10.94 22.07 -0.79
C ARG A 140 -10.44 20.66 -0.45
N HIS A 141 -9.19 20.38 -0.79
CA HIS A 141 -8.59 19.08 -0.53
C HIS A 141 -8.63 18.73 0.96
N ASN A 142 -8.35 19.68 1.85
CA ASN A 142 -8.41 19.38 3.29
C ASN A 142 -9.83 19.06 3.76
N ALA A 143 -10.85 19.76 3.25
CA ALA A 143 -12.25 19.44 3.55
C ALA A 143 -12.67 18.05 3.02
N ALA A 144 -12.20 17.69 1.82
CA ALA A 144 -12.42 16.37 1.26
C ALA A 144 -11.74 15.26 2.06
N LEU A 145 -10.54 15.51 2.60
CA LEU A 145 -9.81 14.60 3.49
C LEU A 145 -10.54 14.47 4.84
N GLY A 146 -10.97 15.59 5.44
CA GLY A 146 -11.75 15.59 6.68
C GLY A 146 -13.04 14.78 6.53
N LEU A 147 -13.78 14.96 5.42
CA LEU A 147 -14.97 14.16 5.15
C LEU A 147 -14.66 12.66 5.03
N TRP A 148 -13.55 12.32 4.37
CA TRP A 148 -13.12 10.93 4.22
C TRP A 148 -12.72 10.31 5.57
N GLN A 149 -12.00 11.05 6.41
CA GLN A 149 -11.62 10.63 7.76
C GLN A 149 -12.83 10.38 8.66
N LEU A 150 -13.87 11.22 8.60
CA LEU A 150 -15.12 10.96 9.31
C LEU A 150 -15.80 9.66 8.84
N ALA A 151 -15.76 9.37 7.54
CA ALA A 151 -16.29 8.10 7.03
C ALA A 151 -15.45 6.90 7.46
N VAL A 152 -14.12 7.06 7.55
CA VAL A 152 -13.23 6.02 8.10
C VAL A 152 -13.56 5.78 9.57
N ALA A 153 -13.69 6.83 10.38
CA ALA A 153 -14.10 6.73 11.78
C ALA A 153 -15.44 5.99 11.93
N ALA A 154 -16.47 6.40 11.17
CA ALA A 154 -17.77 5.77 11.17
C ALA A 154 -17.77 4.30 10.70
N THR A 155 -16.72 3.87 10.00
CA THR A 155 -16.54 2.50 9.48
C THR A 155 -15.30 1.82 10.02
N ILE A 156 -14.80 2.28 11.17
CA ILE A 156 -13.62 1.70 11.80
C ILE A 156 -13.91 0.23 12.13
N THR A 157 -12.94 -0.63 11.83
CA THR A 157 -13.00 -2.07 12.12
C THR A 157 -12.50 -2.32 13.53
N ARG A 158 -12.78 -3.51 14.09
CA ARG A 158 -12.32 -3.87 15.43
C ARG A 158 -10.79 -3.83 15.57
N PRO A 159 -10.00 -4.38 14.62
CA PRO A 159 -8.54 -4.26 14.64
C PRO A 159 -8.03 -2.82 14.55
N GLU A 160 -8.62 -1.99 13.69
CA GLU A 160 -8.23 -0.56 13.57
C GLU A 160 -8.53 0.18 14.89
N LEU A 161 -9.70 -0.06 15.48
CA LEU A 161 -10.12 0.57 16.74
C LEU A 161 -9.19 0.18 17.90
N ALA A 162 -8.83 -1.10 18.04
CA ALA A 162 -7.92 -1.55 19.10
C ALA A 162 -6.58 -0.79 19.11
N ILE A 163 -6.01 -0.51 17.92
CA ILE A 163 -4.78 0.29 17.80
C ILE A 163 -5.03 1.75 18.17
N GLN A 164 -6.17 2.32 17.77
CA GLN A 164 -6.49 3.72 18.07
C GLN A 164 -6.74 3.92 19.57
N ASP A 165 -7.54 3.06 20.20
CA ASP A 165 -7.84 3.10 21.64
C ASP A 165 -6.55 3.00 22.47
N GLN A 166 -5.66 2.07 22.11
CA GLN A 166 -4.38 1.92 22.81
C GLN A 166 -3.46 3.12 22.58
N ALA A 167 -3.46 3.70 21.39
CA ALA A 167 -2.69 4.91 21.09
C ALA A 167 -3.23 6.13 21.85
N GLU A 168 -4.55 6.26 21.99
CA GLU A 168 -5.21 7.30 22.80
C GLU A 168 -4.82 7.15 24.27
N TYR A 169 -4.90 5.94 24.83
CA TYR A 169 -4.41 5.67 26.19
C TYR A 169 -2.95 6.09 26.39
N VAL A 170 -2.07 5.84 25.41
CA VAL A 170 -0.66 6.26 25.47
C VAL A 170 -0.49 7.77 25.33
N ARG A 171 -1.33 8.47 24.57
CA ARG A 171 -1.31 9.94 24.47
C ARG A 171 -1.77 10.60 25.78
N ASP A 172 -2.72 9.99 26.45
CA ASP A 172 -3.27 10.49 27.73
C ASP A 172 -2.31 10.26 28.90
N LYS A 173 -1.37 9.30 28.78
CA LYS A 173 -0.25 9.18 29.73
C LYS A 173 0.61 10.44 29.66
N GLN A 174 0.59 11.24 30.72
CA GLN A 174 1.46 12.41 30.90
C GLN A 174 2.91 12.05 31.32
N GLU A 175 3.44 10.90 30.89
CA GLU A 175 4.79 10.47 31.23
C GLU A 175 5.85 11.16 30.35
N GLU A 176 6.97 11.60 30.95
CA GLU A 176 8.04 12.31 30.22
C GLU A 176 8.80 11.42 29.21
N THR A 177 8.73 10.09 29.34
CA THR A 177 9.46 9.16 28.46
C THR A 177 8.64 7.94 28.05
N LEU A 178 8.16 7.97 26.80
CA LEU A 178 7.53 6.84 26.14
C LEU A 178 8.53 5.72 25.81
N SER A 179 8.11 4.46 26.03
CA SER A 179 8.84 3.27 25.60
C SER A 179 8.95 3.17 24.07
N ALA A 180 9.86 2.32 23.57
CA ALA A 180 10.00 2.08 22.13
C ALA A 180 8.73 1.48 21.51
N ALA A 181 8.04 0.60 22.25
CA ALA A 181 6.78 -0.01 21.83
C ALA A 181 5.65 1.03 21.73
N GLU A 182 5.53 1.93 22.72
CA GLU A 182 4.56 3.03 22.71
C GLU A 182 4.82 4.01 21.56
N LYS A 183 6.09 4.40 21.32
CA LYS A 183 6.46 5.23 20.16
C LYS A 183 6.12 4.54 18.84
N ARG A 184 6.32 3.21 18.74
CA ARG A 184 5.94 2.44 17.55
C ARG A 184 4.42 2.44 17.37
N LEU A 185 3.65 2.18 18.43
CA LEU A 185 2.18 2.20 18.41
C LEU A 185 1.64 3.56 17.93
N LEU A 186 2.14 4.68 18.47
CA LEU A 186 1.73 6.02 18.07
C LEU A 186 2.01 6.28 16.57
N ARG A 187 3.12 5.78 16.05
CA ARG A 187 3.45 5.87 14.62
C ARG A 187 2.53 5.00 13.75
N ILE A 188 2.14 3.82 14.22
CA ILE A 188 1.17 2.96 13.53
C ILE A 188 -0.21 3.63 13.50
N SER A 189 -0.69 4.14 14.64
CA SER A 189 -1.94 4.90 14.73
C SER A 189 -1.96 6.09 13.77
N LYS A 190 -0.85 6.83 13.68
CA LYS A 190 -0.69 7.93 12.71
C LYS A 190 -0.79 7.42 11.26
N GLN A 191 -0.08 6.34 10.91
CA GLN A 191 -0.14 5.74 9.58
C GLN A 191 -1.54 5.24 9.21
N LEU A 192 -2.30 4.71 10.19
CA LEU A 192 -3.69 4.34 10.00
C LEU A 192 -4.59 5.54 9.70
N ASP A 193 -4.40 6.66 10.40
CA ASP A 193 -5.22 7.88 10.25
C ASP A 193 -4.85 8.76 9.04
N GLU A 194 -3.65 8.59 8.48
CA GLU A 194 -3.14 9.48 7.44
C GLU A 194 -2.90 8.79 6.10
N GLU A 195 -2.61 7.49 6.07
CA GLU A 195 -1.96 6.91 4.89
C GLU A 195 -2.49 5.54 4.42
N VAL A 196 -3.00 4.68 5.33
CA VAL A 196 -3.16 3.23 5.06
C VAL A 196 -4.61 2.78 4.89
N PHE A 197 -5.53 3.71 4.67
CA PHE A 197 -6.96 3.40 4.56
C PHE A 197 -7.26 2.32 3.50
N TRP A 198 -8.13 1.38 3.88
CA TRP A 198 -8.75 0.49 2.91
C TRP A 198 -9.95 1.16 2.23
N HIS A 199 -10.20 0.79 0.97
CA HIS A 199 -11.28 1.33 0.16
C HIS A 199 -12.31 0.24 -0.11
N ALA A 200 -13.56 0.45 0.30
CA ALA A 200 -14.66 -0.44 -0.07
C ALA A 200 -15.94 0.34 -0.36
N LYS A 201 -16.85 -0.30 -1.08
CA LYS A 201 -18.18 0.22 -1.38
C LYS A 201 -18.92 0.77 -0.14
N THR A 202 -18.78 0.12 1.01
CA THR A 202 -19.42 0.54 2.28
C THR A 202 -18.92 1.91 2.73
N ARG A 203 -17.60 2.14 2.78
CA ARG A 203 -17.01 3.46 3.08
C ARG A 203 -17.54 4.54 2.15
N PHE A 204 -17.53 4.30 0.83
CA PHE A 204 -18.08 5.28 -0.13
C PHE A 204 -19.59 5.52 0.03
N THR A 205 -20.37 4.55 0.53
CA THR A 205 -21.77 4.77 0.89
C THR A 205 -21.87 5.67 2.13
N VAL A 206 -21.06 5.43 3.17
CA VAL A 206 -21.03 6.26 4.38
C VAL A 206 -20.61 7.69 4.06
N VAL A 207 -19.53 7.89 3.29
CA VAL A 207 -19.11 9.23 2.81
C VAL A 207 -20.26 9.93 2.10
N ALA A 208 -21.00 9.23 1.23
CA ALA A 208 -22.13 9.84 0.54
C ALA A 208 -23.29 10.22 1.49
N ASN A 209 -23.51 9.46 2.55
CA ASN A 209 -24.52 9.78 3.55
C ASN A 209 -24.08 10.95 4.45
N LEU A 210 -22.80 11.00 4.83
CA LEU A 210 -22.20 12.13 5.54
C LEU A 210 -22.25 13.40 4.69
N ALA A 211 -21.84 13.33 3.43
CA ALA A 211 -21.91 14.45 2.49
C ALA A 211 -23.35 15.00 2.35
N ARG A 212 -24.37 14.14 2.28
CA ARG A 212 -25.77 14.60 2.24
C ARG A 212 -26.24 15.25 3.54
N GLY A 213 -25.63 14.91 4.67
CA GLY A 213 -25.95 15.49 5.97
C GLY A 213 -25.16 16.77 6.28
N LEU A 214 -24.01 16.97 5.65
CA LEU A 214 -23.06 18.02 5.99
C LEU A 214 -22.83 19.03 4.87
N LEU A 215 -22.78 18.60 3.61
CA LEU A 215 -22.31 19.38 2.47
C LEU A 215 -23.46 19.69 1.52
N THR A 216 -24.49 20.37 2.03
CA THR A 216 -25.57 20.92 1.22
C THR A 216 -25.11 22.11 0.39
N ASP A 217 -25.72 22.35 -0.76
CA ASP A 217 -25.43 23.50 -1.63
C ASP A 217 -26.14 24.77 -1.11
N ASP A 218 -25.83 25.13 0.13
CA ASP A 218 -26.32 26.31 0.86
C ASP A 218 -25.26 26.83 1.85
N ASP A 219 -25.54 27.95 2.52
CA ASP A 219 -24.60 28.58 3.46
C ASP A 219 -24.20 27.65 4.63
N ALA A 220 -25.11 26.76 5.05
CA ALA A 220 -24.83 25.78 6.08
C ALA A 220 -23.81 24.75 5.60
N GLY A 221 -23.92 24.28 4.36
CA GLY A 221 -22.94 23.38 3.77
C GLY A 221 -21.58 24.05 3.52
N ALA A 222 -21.54 25.34 3.19
CA ALA A 222 -20.29 26.10 3.11
C ALA A 222 -19.59 26.21 4.49
N ALA A 223 -20.34 26.49 5.55
CA ALA A 223 -19.81 26.49 6.92
C ALA A 223 -19.30 25.11 7.34
N LYS A 224 -19.99 24.03 6.95
CA LYS A 224 -19.53 22.66 7.20
C LYS A 224 -18.32 22.26 6.35
N GLU A 225 -18.18 22.78 5.14
CA GLU A 225 -16.96 22.61 4.35
C GLU A 225 -15.76 23.30 5.01
N GLN A 226 -15.94 24.48 5.60
CA GLN A 226 -14.92 25.14 6.42
C GLN A 226 -14.57 24.34 7.67
N TRP A 227 -15.55 23.84 8.42
CA TRP A 227 -15.30 22.97 9.58
C TRP A 227 -14.53 21.68 9.22
N LEU A 228 -14.87 21.05 8.09
CA LEU A 228 -14.13 19.91 7.56
C LEU A 228 -12.71 20.29 7.09
N TYR A 229 -12.50 21.53 6.70
CA TYR A 229 -11.21 22.07 6.28
C TYR A 229 -10.31 22.37 7.49
N GLU A 230 -10.84 22.94 8.55
CA GLU A 230 -10.09 23.35 9.75
C GLU A 230 -9.62 22.12 10.54
N GLN A 231 -10.47 21.11 10.71
CA GLN A 231 -10.17 19.90 11.49
C GLN A 231 -9.70 20.20 12.93
N ASP A 232 -10.27 21.25 13.53
CA ASP A 232 -10.03 21.66 14.91
C ASP A 232 -10.68 20.69 15.92
N ASP A 233 -10.57 20.99 17.22
CA ASP A 233 -11.03 20.12 18.32
C ASP A 233 -12.50 19.68 18.18
N ASP A 234 -13.42 20.56 17.76
CA ASP A 234 -14.82 20.23 17.52
C ASP A 234 -15.00 19.16 16.43
N TRP A 235 -14.12 19.16 15.42
CA TRP A 235 -14.12 18.14 14.38
C TRP A 235 -13.56 16.83 14.90
N ASP A 236 -12.50 16.88 15.72
CA ASP A 236 -11.88 15.70 16.30
C ASP A 236 -12.81 15.00 17.30
N GLU A 237 -13.53 15.74 18.14
CA GLU A 237 -14.58 15.21 19.03
C GLU A 237 -15.63 14.45 18.22
N TRP A 238 -16.09 15.04 17.11
CA TRP A 238 -17.07 14.39 16.23
C TRP A 238 -16.51 13.14 15.55
N ARG A 239 -15.22 13.15 15.23
CA ARG A 239 -14.51 11.99 14.67
C ARG A 239 -14.42 10.86 15.71
N LEU A 240 -14.07 11.16 16.95
CA LEU A 240 -14.01 10.21 18.05
C LEU A 240 -15.41 9.64 18.35
N ASP A 241 -16.43 10.49 18.42
CA ASP A 241 -17.82 10.06 18.57
C ASP A 241 -18.21 9.04 17.49
N LEU A 242 -17.89 9.30 16.22
CA LEU A 242 -18.20 8.37 15.13
C LEU A 242 -17.46 7.02 15.25
N ARG A 243 -16.27 6.99 15.86
CA ARG A 243 -15.51 5.74 16.09
C ARG A 243 -16.22 4.86 17.11
N HIS A 244 -16.64 5.44 18.24
CA HIS A 244 -17.17 4.70 19.39
C HIS A 244 -18.71 4.57 19.40
N THR A 245 -19.42 5.36 18.59
CA THR A 245 -20.89 5.35 18.57
C THR A 245 -21.43 3.97 18.17
N LEU A 246 -22.31 3.44 19.03
CA LEU A 246 -23.07 2.21 18.77
C LEU A 246 -24.24 2.45 17.80
N ASP A 247 -24.83 3.65 17.79
CA ASP A 247 -25.89 4.04 16.84
C ASP A 247 -25.33 4.53 15.50
N LYS A 248 -24.87 3.58 14.69
CA LYS A 248 -24.38 3.85 13.33
C LYS A 248 -25.50 4.04 12.29
N SER A 249 -26.77 3.90 12.71
CA SER A 249 -27.92 3.68 11.82
C SER A 249 -28.15 4.82 10.81
N ARG A 250 -27.97 6.08 11.23
CA ARG A 250 -28.18 7.27 10.38
C ARG A 250 -27.23 7.31 9.18
N TRP A 251 -25.96 6.96 9.40
CA TRP A 251 -24.89 7.06 8.40
C TRP A 251 -24.69 5.78 7.59
N TRP A 252 -25.12 4.65 8.13
CA TRP A 252 -25.05 3.34 7.48
C TRP A 252 -26.28 2.99 6.64
N ARG A 253 -27.18 3.96 6.39
CA ARG A 253 -28.34 3.76 5.50
C ARG A 253 -27.92 3.20 4.14
N GLY A 254 -28.52 2.07 3.76
CA GLY A 254 -28.24 1.36 2.51
C GLY A 254 -27.01 0.43 2.54
N ILE A 255 -26.47 0.16 3.73
CA ILE A 255 -25.41 -0.82 3.96
C ILE A 255 -26.05 -2.05 4.62
N GLY A 256 -25.86 -3.23 4.02
CA GLY A 256 -26.27 -4.49 4.64
C GLY A 256 -25.26 -4.94 5.70
N GLU A 257 -25.59 -6.01 6.43
CA GLU A 257 -24.62 -6.66 7.33
C GLU A 257 -23.34 -7.03 6.56
N TRP A 258 -22.21 -6.47 6.99
CA TRP A 258 -20.92 -6.66 6.35
C TRP A 258 -19.82 -6.65 7.42
N ASP A 259 -18.94 -7.65 7.39
CA ASP A 259 -17.74 -7.70 8.22
C ASP A 259 -16.53 -7.26 7.39
N ALA A 260 -15.77 -6.31 7.91
CA ALA A 260 -14.58 -5.76 7.29
C ALA A 260 -13.31 -5.99 8.13
N ASP A 261 -13.34 -6.79 9.19
CA ASP A 261 -12.21 -6.90 10.12
C ASP A 261 -10.96 -7.53 9.48
N GLY A 262 -11.11 -8.41 8.48
CA GLY A 262 -9.97 -8.82 7.65
C GLY A 262 -9.33 -7.66 6.87
N ARG A 263 -10.14 -6.69 6.38
CA ARG A 263 -9.62 -5.45 5.74
C ARG A 263 -8.92 -4.56 6.76
N GLY A 264 -9.50 -4.45 7.95
CA GLY A 264 -8.95 -3.74 9.10
C GLY A 264 -7.58 -4.25 9.50
N SER A 265 -7.48 -5.55 9.75
CA SER A 265 -6.24 -6.22 10.14
C SER A 265 -5.16 -6.09 9.07
N THR A 266 -5.53 -6.18 7.79
CA THR A 266 -4.62 -5.88 6.69
C THR A 266 -4.14 -4.43 6.71
N ALA A 267 -4.99 -3.46 7.07
CA ALA A 267 -4.59 -2.06 7.17
C ALA A 267 -3.64 -1.84 8.36
N VAL A 268 -3.93 -2.43 9.53
CA VAL A 268 -3.02 -2.44 10.69
C VAL A 268 -1.67 -3.02 10.32
N TRP A 269 -1.66 -4.18 9.65
CA TRP A 269 -0.42 -4.82 9.18
C TRP A 269 0.36 -3.92 8.22
N ARG A 270 -0.30 -3.28 7.25
CA ARG A 270 0.33 -2.35 6.31
C ARG A 270 0.87 -1.09 6.99
N ALA A 271 0.18 -0.59 8.03
CA ALA A 271 0.64 0.53 8.83
C ALA A 271 1.90 0.14 9.63
N GLY A 272 1.87 -1.02 10.28
CA GLY A 272 3.06 -1.62 10.91
C GLY A 272 4.22 -1.76 9.94
N ARG A 273 3.97 -2.31 8.74
CA ARG A 273 4.97 -2.46 7.69
C ARG A 273 5.57 -1.13 7.22
N LYS A 274 4.78 -0.05 7.12
CA LYS A 274 5.29 1.28 6.79
C LYS A 274 6.20 1.83 7.89
N VAL A 275 5.82 1.68 9.15
CA VAL A 275 6.65 2.07 10.29
C VAL A 275 7.96 1.27 10.30
N ASP A 276 7.89 -0.03 10.06
CA ASP A 276 9.08 -0.89 10.03
C ASP A 276 10.01 -0.55 8.87
N LEU A 277 9.48 -0.14 7.71
CA LEU A 277 10.27 0.38 6.58
C LEU A 277 10.92 1.73 6.88
N GLN A 278 10.23 2.63 7.61
CA GLN A 278 10.81 3.89 8.07
C GLN A 278 11.95 3.62 9.05
N ASP A 279 11.73 2.75 10.04
CA ASP A 279 12.77 2.39 11.00
C ASP A 279 13.94 1.65 10.35
N PHE A 280 13.67 0.82 9.34
CA PHE A 280 14.71 0.20 8.51
C PHE A 280 15.52 1.25 7.76
N THR A 281 14.85 2.26 7.20
CA THR A 281 15.53 3.38 6.53
C THR A 281 16.42 4.12 7.50
N ASP A 282 15.93 4.50 8.68
CA ASP A 282 16.73 5.20 9.69
C ASP A 282 17.94 4.36 10.16
N TRP A 283 17.73 3.06 10.38
CA TRP A 283 18.81 2.13 10.69
C TRP A 283 19.86 2.04 9.56
N LEU A 284 19.41 1.94 8.32
CA LEU A 284 20.28 1.90 7.14
C LEU A 284 21.11 3.19 7.04
N LEU A 285 20.49 4.36 7.27
CA LEU A 285 21.16 5.66 7.24
C LEU A 285 22.20 5.82 8.37
N ALA A 286 22.01 5.13 9.50
CA ALA A 286 22.91 5.15 10.64
C ALA A 286 24.08 4.16 10.54
N LEU A 287 24.14 3.32 9.50
CA LEU A 287 25.21 2.34 9.32
C LEU A 287 26.57 3.04 9.14
N ASP A 288 27.46 2.81 10.10
CA ASP A 288 28.83 3.33 10.10
C ASP A 288 29.84 2.38 9.43
N GLY A 289 29.46 1.11 9.25
CA GLY A 289 30.25 0.06 8.62
C GLY A 289 31.40 -0.51 9.44
N HIS A 290 31.56 -0.16 10.73
CA HIS A 290 32.67 -0.68 11.55
C HIS A 290 32.39 -2.10 12.07
N THR A 291 31.17 -2.37 12.50
CA THR A 291 30.74 -3.67 13.01
C THR A 291 29.57 -4.21 12.20
N PRO A 292 29.39 -5.54 12.11
CA PRO A 292 28.14 -6.09 11.60
C PRO A 292 26.98 -5.57 12.44
N SER A 293 25.87 -5.23 11.80
CA SER A 293 24.67 -4.77 12.48
C SER A 293 23.51 -5.68 12.11
N THR A 294 22.75 -6.10 13.11
CA THR A 294 21.51 -6.87 12.94
C THR A 294 20.31 -6.00 13.29
N ARG A 295 19.19 -6.22 12.61
CA ARG A 295 17.91 -5.56 12.89
C ARG A 295 16.76 -6.52 12.70
N ALA A 296 15.89 -6.63 13.70
CA ALA A 296 14.60 -7.30 13.56
C ALA A 296 13.58 -6.38 12.86
N VAL A 297 12.78 -6.96 11.97
CA VAL A 297 11.67 -6.30 11.28
C VAL A 297 10.39 -7.05 11.62
N ALA A 298 9.51 -6.41 12.39
CA ALA A 298 8.31 -7.04 12.92
C ALA A 298 7.31 -7.45 11.83
N ALA A 299 7.08 -6.62 10.82
CA ALA A 299 6.29 -6.96 9.63
C ALA A 299 7.21 -7.03 8.40
N PRO A 300 7.47 -8.23 7.83
CA PRO A 300 6.74 -9.49 8.02
C PRO A 300 7.29 -10.46 9.09
N GLY A 301 8.33 -10.12 9.84
CA GLY A 301 8.90 -11.01 10.87
C GLY A 301 10.21 -11.67 10.43
N TRP A 302 11.19 -10.87 10.01
CA TRP A 302 12.52 -11.36 9.63
C TRP A 302 13.66 -10.54 10.26
N SER A 303 14.85 -11.14 10.31
CA SER A 303 16.07 -10.47 10.71
C SER A 303 16.85 -10.00 9.49
N LEU A 304 17.38 -8.79 9.56
CA LEU A 304 18.27 -8.20 8.58
C LEU A 304 19.68 -8.15 9.15
N ARG A 305 20.69 -8.38 8.30
CA ARG A 305 22.09 -8.32 8.71
C ARG A 305 22.92 -7.53 7.70
N ALA A 306 23.38 -6.35 8.12
CA ALA A 306 24.38 -5.57 7.41
C ALA A 306 25.79 -6.11 7.72
N PRO A 307 26.58 -6.51 6.71
CA PRO A 307 27.95 -6.92 6.91
C PRO A 307 28.85 -5.79 7.44
N ALA A 308 29.92 -6.15 8.15
CA ALA A 308 30.99 -5.20 8.43
C ALA A 308 31.61 -4.68 7.12
N GLY A 309 32.02 -3.42 7.11
CA GLY A 309 32.58 -2.75 5.93
C GLY A 309 31.52 -2.12 5.01
N TRP A 310 30.24 -2.19 5.35
CA TRP A 310 29.15 -1.51 4.64
C TRP A 310 28.63 -0.33 5.47
N ALA A 311 28.89 0.87 4.99
CA ALA A 311 28.47 2.14 5.54
C ALA A 311 27.54 2.87 4.57
N THR A 312 26.72 3.76 5.11
CA THR A 312 25.87 4.65 4.33
C THR A 312 26.44 6.06 4.32
N HIS A 313 26.46 6.70 3.16
CA HIS A 313 26.78 8.11 3.05
C HIS A 313 25.53 8.91 2.67
N VAL A 314 25.20 9.91 3.48
CA VAL A 314 24.02 10.75 3.29
C VAL A 314 24.46 12.13 2.83
N VAL A 315 24.00 12.53 1.66
CA VAL A 315 24.18 13.89 1.14
C VAL A 315 22.99 14.74 1.61
N PRO A 316 23.24 15.88 2.29
CA PRO A 316 22.19 16.73 2.84
C PRO A 316 21.19 17.23 1.80
N ARG A 317 19.99 17.58 2.28
CA ARG A 317 18.90 18.09 1.43
C ARG A 317 19.32 19.34 0.66
N GLY A 318 18.99 19.37 -0.62
CA GLY A 318 19.28 20.50 -1.51
C GLY A 318 20.72 20.57 -2.02
N GLN A 319 21.58 19.61 -1.65
CA GLN A 319 22.91 19.49 -2.22
C GLN A 319 22.92 18.47 -3.35
N GLU A 320 23.69 18.76 -4.40
CA GLU A 320 23.95 17.80 -5.47
C GLU A 320 24.90 16.70 -4.99
N LEU A 321 24.78 15.54 -5.62
CA LEU A 321 25.65 14.41 -5.35
C LEU A 321 27.10 14.78 -5.71
N PRO A 322 28.09 14.67 -4.80
CA PRO A 322 29.48 14.99 -5.09
C PRO A 322 29.97 14.29 -6.38
N PRO A 323 30.75 14.97 -7.26
CA PRO A 323 31.07 14.45 -8.60
C PRO A 323 31.63 13.04 -8.62
N ARG A 324 32.45 12.69 -7.62
CA ARG A 324 33.03 11.35 -7.47
C ARG A 324 31.99 10.27 -7.15
N LEU A 325 31.03 10.57 -6.26
CA LEU A 325 29.93 9.67 -5.93
C LEU A 325 28.97 9.53 -7.11
N ALA A 326 28.69 10.63 -7.82
CA ALA A 326 27.91 10.61 -9.05
C ALA A 326 28.55 9.75 -10.14
N GLN A 327 29.87 9.87 -10.33
CA GLN A 327 30.62 9.02 -11.24
C GLN A 327 30.51 7.54 -10.85
N TRP A 328 30.65 7.20 -9.57
CA TRP A 328 30.53 5.82 -9.10
C TRP A 328 29.12 5.26 -9.26
N ALA A 329 28.09 6.05 -8.96
CA ALA A 329 26.71 5.68 -9.21
C ALA A 329 26.47 5.43 -10.72
N ALA A 330 27.01 6.31 -11.58
CA ALA A 330 26.98 6.18 -13.04
C ALA A 330 27.79 4.98 -13.59
N GLN A 331 28.70 4.43 -12.79
CA GLN A 331 29.47 3.22 -13.11
C GLN A 331 28.95 1.94 -12.44
N ASN A 332 27.77 1.99 -11.79
CA ASN A 332 27.23 0.89 -10.98
C ASN A 332 28.14 0.47 -9.82
N ARG A 333 28.99 1.35 -9.32
CA ARG A 333 29.88 0.99 -8.20
C ARG A 333 29.26 1.26 -6.84
N VAL A 334 28.16 2.01 -6.82
CA VAL A 334 27.33 2.28 -5.64
C VAL A 334 25.89 2.46 -6.10
N MET A 335 24.93 2.24 -5.20
CA MET A 335 23.54 2.64 -5.38
C MET A 335 23.38 4.08 -4.88
N ALA A 336 22.59 4.87 -5.60
CA ALA A 336 22.22 6.22 -5.18
C ALA A 336 20.73 6.45 -5.41
N TRP A 337 20.02 6.92 -4.38
CA TRP A 337 18.59 7.19 -4.47
C TRP A 337 18.14 8.31 -3.51
N PRO A 338 17.03 9.00 -3.81
CA PRO A 338 16.49 10.03 -2.92
C PRO A 338 15.72 9.43 -1.73
N VAL A 339 15.90 10.01 -0.53
CA VAL A 339 15.12 9.72 0.68
C VAL A 339 14.85 11.04 1.43
N ASP A 340 13.58 11.43 1.59
CA ASP A 340 13.16 12.68 2.26
C ASP A 340 13.87 13.95 1.75
N GLY A 341 14.13 14.00 0.44
CA GLY A 341 14.87 15.11 -0.19
C GLY A 341 16.39 15.10 0.04
N ARG A 342 16.92 14.10 0.75
CA ARG A 342 18.36 13.77 0.84
C ARG A 342 18.74 12.80 -0.29
N GLN A 343 20.02 12.72 -0.64
CA GLN A 343 20.52 11.65 -1.50
C GLN A 343 21.30 10.64 -0.64
N VAL A 344 20.97 9.36 -0.78
CA VAL A 344 21.60 8.28 -0.05
C VAL A 344 22.53 7.54 -1.00
N VAL A 345 23.76 7.27 -0.58
CA VAL A 345 24.74 6.46 -1.32
C VAL A 345 25.14 5.25 -0.49
N TRP A 346 24.96 4.07 -1.05
CA TRP A 346 25.18 2.82 -0.33
C TRP A 346 25.49 1.65 -1.28
N PRO A 347 26.22 0.61 -0.82
CA PRO A 347 27.12 0.62 0.32
C PRO A 347 28.46 1.27 -0.04
N LEU A 348 29.08 1.90 0.96
CA LEU A 348 30.45 2.40 0.91
C LEU A 348 31.28 1.76 2.03
N ARG A 349 32.60 1.81 1.92
CA ARG A 349 33.50 1.42 3.02
C ARG A 349 33.58 2.51 4.11
N PRO A 350 33.74 2.13 5.39
CA PRO A 350 33.89 3.06 6.50
C PRO A 350 35.16 3.93 6.38
N GLY A 351 35.15 5.10 7.02
CA GLY A 351 36.30 6.02 7.13
C GLY A 351 36.57 6.85 5.87
N HIS A 352 36.97 6.20 4.78
CA HIS A 352 37.16 6.84 3.48
C HIS A 352 36.14 6.29 2.48
N PRO A 353 35.18 7.09 1.99
CA PRO A 353 34.10 6.60 1.16
C PRO A 353 34.68 6.05 -0.15
N HIS A 354 34.70 4.71 -0.23
CA HIS A 354 35.09 3.96 -1.40
C HIS A 354 34.03 2.89 -1.68
N PRO A 355 33.76 2.58 -2.96
CA PRO A 355 32.86 1.50 -3.33
C PRO A 355 33.25 0.17 -2.69
N VAL A 356 32.25 -0.60 -2.26
CA VAL A 356 32.44 -2.00 -1.88
C VAL A 356 32.67 -2.82 -3.15
N PRO A 357 33.78 -3.57 -3.28
CA PRO A 357 34.00 -4.45 -4.44
C PRO A 357 32.95 -5.56 -4.52
N GLY A 358 32.50 -5.88 -5.73
CA GLY A 358 31.51 -6.94 -5.97
C GLY A 358 30.06 -6.49 -5.83
N ILE A 359 29.83 -5.22 -5.50
CA ILE A 359 28.48 -4.63 -5.41
C ILE A 359 27.87 -4.30 -6.77
N GLU A 360 28.70 -4.29 -7.81
CA GLU A 360 28.34 -3.85 -9.15
C GLU A 360 27.07 -4.50 -9.72
N PRO A 361 26.83 -5.81 -9.52
CA PRO A 361 25.61 -6.46 -9.98
C PRO A 361 24.35 -5.95 -9.28
N LEU A 362 24.43 -5.68 -7.97
CA LEU A 362 23.31 -5.15 -7.20
C LEU A 362 22.99 -3.71 -7.63
N ALA A 363 24.01 -2.88 -7.74
CA ALA A 363 23.86 -1.50 -8.18
C ALA A 363 23.34 -1.42 -9.62
N ALA A 364 23.78 -2.30 -10.52
CA ALA A 364 23.23 -2.39 -11.87
C ALA A 364 21.74 -2.74 -11.86
N HIS A 365 21.31 -3.69 -11.03
CA HIS A 365 19.90 -4.07 -10.92
C HIS A 365 19.03 -2.90 -10.45
N THR A 366 19.49 -2.09 -9.48
CA THR A 366 18.70 -0.94 -8.97
C THR A 366 18.33 0.11 -10.03
N ARG A 367 19.07 0.20 -11.15
CA ARG A 367 18.71 1.11 -12.25
C ARG A 367 17.46 0.70 -13.00
N THR A 368 17.09 -0.58 -12.91
CA THR A 368 15.87 -1.11 -13.50
C THR A 368 14.65 -0.90 -12.60
N LEU A 369 14.90 -0.56 -11.33
CA LEU A 369 13.88 -0.33 -10.32
C LEU A 369 13.48 1.14 -10.27
N ARG A 370 12.25 1.39 -9.82
CA ARG A 370 11.82 2.75 -9.48
C ARG A 370 12.46 3.17 -8.15
N PRO A 371 12.68 4.47 -7.88
CA PRO A 371 13.28 4.93 -6.63
C PRO A 371 12.60 4.36 -5.37
N GLU A 372 11.26 4.25 -5.39
CA GLU A 372 10.48 3.69 -4.28
C GLU A 372 10.68 2.17 -4.07
N GLU A 373 11.21 1.44 -5.05
CA GLU A 373 11.45 0.00 -4.98
C GLU A 373 12.87 -0.34 -4.53
N ILE A 374 13.78 0.64 -4.53
CA ILE A 374 15.19 0.43 -4.15
C ILE A 374 15.29 0.03 -2.68
N LEU A 375 14.50 0.63 -1.79
CA LEU A 375 14.53 0.30 -0.37
C LEU A 375 14.10 -1.15 -0.10
N GLU A 376 13.02 -1.62 -0.74
CA GLU A 376 12.59 -3.03 -0.66
C GLU A 376 13.66 -3.99 -1.18
N PHE A 377 14.38 -3.59 -2.23
CA PHE A 377 15.48 -4.38 -2.78
C PHE A 377 16.67 -4.46 -1.82
N VAL A 378 17.08 -3.33 -1.23
CA VAL A 378 18.15 -3.28 -0.22
C VAL A 378 17.78 -4.15 0.98
N GLU A 379 16.54 -4.05 1.47
CA GLU A 379 16.05 -4.93 2.54
C GLU A 379 16.17 -6.41 2.14
N ALA A 380 15.67 -6.79 0.96
CA ALA A 380 15.67 -8.18 0.50
C ALA A 380 17.08 -8.78 0.36
N VAL A 381 18.08 -7.96 0.03
CA VAL A 381 19.50 -8.36 -0.01
C VAL A 381 20.07 -8.60 1.39
N LEU A 382 19.58 -7.86 2.38
CA LEU A 382 20.05 -7.91 3.78
C LEU A 382 19.29 -8.92 4.64
N ILE A 383 18.16 -9.48 4.17
CA ILE A 383 17.44 -10.55 4.90
C ILE A 383 18.39 -11.69 5.21
N GLU A 384 18.45 -12.08 6.49
CA GLU A 384 19.13 -13.27 6.94
C GLU A 384 18.19 -14.46 6.76
N TRP A 385 18.23 -15.04 5.55
CA TRP A 385 17.37 -16.16 5.19
C TRP A 385 17.68 -17.36 6.09
N GLY A 386 16.64 -18.04 6.54
CA GLY A 386 16.72 -19.24 7.36
C GLY A 386 16.86 -19.00 8.86
N THR A 387 16.73 -17.76 9.32
CA THR A 387 16.78 -17.36 10.74
C THR A 387 15.47 -16.69 11.12
N SER A 388 14.82 -17.17 12.19
CA SER A 388 13.65 -16.49 12.77
C SER A 388 14.08 -15.38 13.71
N VAL A 389 13.26 -14.33 13.87
CA VAL A 389 13.45 -13.32 14.93
C VAL A 389 13.48 -13.98 16.32
N MET A 390 12.79 -15.11 16.49
CA MET A 390 12.75 -15.89 17.73
C MET A 390 14.00 -16.76 17.96
N ASP A 391 14.81 -17.06 16.93
CA ASP A 391 16.02 -17.88 17.08
C ASP A 391 17.13 -17.13 17.85
N ASP A 392 17.15 -15.80 17.79
CA ASP A 392 18.12 -14.93 18.50
C ASP A 392 17.58 -14.39 19.85
N ALA A 393 16.31 -14.62 20.18
CA ALA A 393 15.63 -14.05 21.34
C ALA A 393 15.90 -14.79 22.67
N SER A 394 17.04 -15.47 22.80
CA SER A 394 17.45 -16.12 24.04
C SER A 394 18.16 -15.18 25.02
N SER A 395 17.65 -13.95 25.27
CA SER A 395 18.04 -13.14 26.46
C SER A 395 17.40 -11.73 26.55
N VAL A 396 16.15 -11.48 26.16
CA VAL A 396 15.49 -10.22 26.56
C VAL A 396 14.05 -10.52 26.97
N GLU A 397 13.83 -10.67 28.27
CA GLU A 397 12.50 -10.55 28.88
C GLU A 397 12.01 -9.11 28.61
N VAL A 398 11.14 -8.95 27.62
CA VAL A 398 10.36 -7.72 27.47
C VAL A 398 9.15 -7.88 28.39
N ASP A 399 9.32 -7.42 29.63
CA ASP A 399 8.25 -7.28 30.60
C ASP A 399 7.31 -6.15 30.14
N GLY A 400 6.02 -6.48 29.97
CA GLY A 400 4.94 -5.49 29.72
C GLY A 400 4.47 -5.32 28.27
N GLY A 401 3.60 -6.21 27.82
CA GLY A 401 2.29 -5.88 27.22
C GLY A 401 2.17 -5.49 25.75
N ILE A 402 1.51 -6.36 24.95
CA ILE A 402 0.37 -6.06 24.04
C ILE A 402 -0.39 -7.40 23.85
N PRO A 403 -1.74 -7.50 23.96
CA PRO A 403 -2.48 -8.73 23.61
C PRO A 403 -2.66 -8.90 22.10
N TYR A 404 -1.65 -8.52 21.32
CA TYR A 404 -1.42 -9.00 19.97
C TYR A 404 -0.19 -9.89 20.03
N ASP A 405 -0.28 -10.90 20.91
CA ASP A 405 0.46 -12.15 20.76
C ASP A 405 -0.05 -12.81 19.48
N ALA A 406 0.38 -12.29 18.34
CA ALA A 406 0.71 -13.18 17.25
C ALA A 406 1.96 -13.95 17.68
N GLU A 407 1.80 -14.89 18.63
CA GLU A 407 2.48 -16.19 18.61
C GLU A 407 2.09 -16.98 17.32
N ALA A 408 1.79 -16.28 16.23
CA ALA A 408 1.88 -16.86 14.92
C ALA A 408 3.37 -17.15 14.75
N ASP A 409 3.74 -18.42 14.91
CA ASP A 409 4.95 -19.05 14.39
C ASP A 409 5.34 -18.32 13.11
N SER A 410 6.17 -17.27 13.23
CA SER A 410 6.49 -16.41 12.10
C SER A 410 7.39 -17.29 11.25
N PRO A 411 6.88 -17.82 10.12
CA PRO A 411 7.54 -18.92 9.46
C PRO A 411 8.90 -18.41 9.00
N THR A 412 9.96 -19.07 9.47
CA THR A 412 11.33 -18.68 9.19
C THR A 412 11.47 -18.38 7.68
N PRO A 413 11.95 -17.18 7.31
CA PRO A 413 12.01 -16.78 5.91
C PRO A 413 13.01 -17.66 5.18
N TYR A 414 12.57 -18.47 4.21
CA TYR A 414 13.48 -19.32 3.42
C TYR A 414 13.61 -18.83 1.98
N LEU A 415 14.85 -18.68 1.53
CA LEU A 415 15.14 -18.51 0.11
C LEU A 415 15.15 -19.89 -0.55
N TRP A 416 14.27 -20.07 -1.54
CA TRP A 416 14.11 -21.33 -2.27
C TRP A 416 14.63 -21.19 -3.69
N LEU A 417 15.53 -22.09 -4.09
CA LEU A 417 16.15 -22.11 -5.40
C LEU A 417 15.70 -23.34 -6.16
N PRO A 418 15.49 -23.27 -7.48
CA PRO A 418 15.41 -24.49 -8.29
C PRO A 418 16.67 -25.32 -8.09
N VAL A 419 16.53 -26.63 -7.86
CA VAL A 419 17.67 -27.54 -7.61
C VAL A 419 18.72 -27.47 -8.72
N ASP A 420 18.28 -27.36 -9.98
CA ASP A 420 19.20 -27.20 -11.11
C ASP A 420 20.04 -25.93 -10.99
N LYS A 421 19.47 -24.83 -10.48
CA LYS A 421 20.22 -23.59 -10.27
C LYS A 421 21.18 -23.70 -9.09
N ALA A 422 20.77 -24.34 -8.00
CA ALA A 422 21.67 -24.61 -6.88
C ALA A 422 22.89 -25.44 -7.32
N PHE A 423 22.69 -26.41 -8.22
CA PHE A 423 23.77 -27.20 -8.81
C PHE A 423 24.61 -26.40 -9.80
N ASP A 424 24.00 -25.65 -10.73
CA ASP A 424 24.69 -24.78 -11.69
C ASP A 424 25.63 -23.78 -10.97
N PHE A 425 25.20 -23.29 -9.81
CA PHE A 425 25.96 -22.34 -8.99
C PHE A 425 26.99 -23.00 -8.07
N GLY A 426 27.03 -24.33 -8.02
CA GLY A 426 27.97 -25.08 -7.18
C GLY A 426 27.62 -25.12 -5.70
N PHE A 427 26.38 -24.77 -5.31
CA PHE A 427 25.93 -24.84 -3.92
C PHE A 427 25.60 -26.26 -3.47
N ILE A 428 25.27 -27.14 -4.41
CA ILE A 428 25.04 -28.56 -4.17
C ILE A 428 25.80 -29.39 -5.19
N ASP A 429 26.14 -30.62 -4.80
CA ASP A 429 26.75 -31.60 -5.70
C ASP A 429 25.68 -32.39 -6.51
N ALA A 430 26.17 -33.29 -7.37
CA ALA A 430 25.31 -34.09 -8.23
C ALA A 430 24.46 -35.11 -7.45
N GLU A 431 24.96 -35.60 -6.31
CA GLU A 431 24.25 -36.56 -5.47
C GLU A 431 23.07 -35.87 -4.76
N GLN A 432 23.32 -34.71 -4.16
CA GLN A 432 22.33 -33.85 -3.54
C GLN A 432 21.26 -33.38 -4.55
N ARG A 433 21.66 -33.05 -5.78
CA ARG A 433 20.72 -32.75 -6.87
C ARG A 433 19.83 -33.94 -7.18
N CYS A 434 20.40 -35.13 -7.38
CA CYS A 434 19.63 -36.34 -7.66
C CYS A 434 18.65 -36.67 -6.51
N ALA A 435 19.09 -36.56 -5.26
CA ALA A 435 18.27 -36.79 -4.08
C ALA A 435 17.10 -35.79 -3.98
N ALA A 436 17.35 -34.49 -4.17
CA ALA A 436 16.30 -33.48 -4.14
C ALA A 436 15.31 -33.60 -5.32
N MET A 437 15.79 -34.02 -6.50
CA MET A 437 14.93 -34.36 -7.63
C MET A 437 14.06 -35.57 -7.32
N ALA A 438 14.62 -36.65 -6.77
CA ALA A 438 13.89 -37.86 -6.38
C ALA A 438 12.81 -37.56 -5.33
N ALA A 439 13.15 -36.79 -4.29
CA ALA A 439 12.18 -36.37 -3.26
C ALA A 439 11.01 -35.55 -3.83
N ALA A 440 11.27 -34.67 -4.80
CA ALA A 440 10.21 -33.92 -5.48
C ALA A 440 9.34 -34.84 -6.36
N TYR A 441 9.91 -35.87 -6.99
CA TYR A 441 9.15 -36.88 -7.73
C TYR A 441 8.25 -37.71 -6.82
N GLU A 442 8.70 -38.07 -5.62
CA GLU A 442 7.91 -38.79 -4.61
C GLU A 442 6.77 -37.94 -4.02
N GLN A 443 7.00 -36.63 -3.85
CA GLN A 443 6.00 -35.68 -3.35
C GLN A 443 5.01 -35.21 -4.44
N ALA A 444 5.30 -35.45 -5.72
CA ALA A 444 4.35 -35.17 -6.78
C ALA A 444 3.17 -36.15 -6.62
N PRO A 445 1.91 -35.67 -6.53
CA PRO A 445 0.78 -36.56 -6.31
C PRO A 445 0.75 -37.62 -7.41
N HIS A 446 1.02 -38.87 -7.03
CA HIS A 446 0.77 -40.03 -7.88
C HIS A 446 -0.74 -40.13 -8.10
N HIS A 447 -1.27 -39.39 -9.06
CA HIS A 447 -2.52 -39.76 -9.69
C HIS A 447 -2.23 -40.99 -10.57
N THR A 448 -2.14 -42.17 -9.94
CA THR A 448 -2.59 -43.38 -10.63
C THR A 448 -4.04 -43.13 -11.00
N ARG A 449 -4.25 -42.97 -12.29
CA ARG A 449 -5.54 -42.73 -12.92
C ARG A 449 -6.36 -44.02 -12.76
N THR A 450 -6.97 -44.23 -11.59
CA THR A 450 -8.01 -45.25 -11.41
C THR A 450 -9.24 -44.76 -12.15
N THR A 451 -9.45 -45.34 -13.32
CA THR A 451 -10.69 -45.28 -14.09
C THR A 451 -11.86 -45.66 -13.18
N GLY A 452 -12.71 -44.70 -12.81
CA GLY A 452 -14.04 -45.05 -12.29
C GLY A 452 -14.73 -44.10 -11.31
N GLU A 453 -14.06 -43.14 -10.68
CA GLU A 453 -14.76 -42.27 -9.71
C GLU A 453 -15.34 -41.01 -10.36
N PRO A 454 -16.68 -40.83 -10.35
CA PRO A 454 -17.30 -39.59 -10.79
C PRO A 454 -17.02 -38.50 -9.75
N ILE A 455 -16.39 -37.42 -10.21
CA ILE A 455 -16.16 -36.19 -9.44
C ILE A 455 -17.53 -35.55 -9.15
N VAL A 456 -18.12 -35.84 -7.99
CA VAL A 456 -19.14 -35.02 -7.34
C VAL A 456 -18.40 -34.30 -6.22
N SER A 457 -18.20 -32.99 -6.25
CA SER A 457 -19.20 -31.94 -6.34
C SER A 457 -18.76 -30.78 -7.24
N GLN A 458 -19.63 -30.36 -8.15
CA GLN A 458 -19.48 -29.12 -8.90
C GLN A 458 -19.36 -27.94 -7.92
N PRO A 459 -18.37 -27.04 -8.07
CA PRO A 459 -18.37 -25.79 -7.33
C PRO A 459 -19.61 -24.99 -7.75
N SER A 460 -20.40 -24.54 -6.79
CA SER A 460 -21.47 -23.59 -7.04
C SER A 460 -20.92 -22.35 -7.79
N PRO A 461 -21.71 -21.73 -8.67
CA PRO A 461 -21.25 -20.62 -9.50
C PRO A 461 -20.98 -19.38 -8.65
N GLY A 462 -19.76 -19.25 -8.12
CA GLY A 462 -19.22 -18.02 -7.57
C GLY A 462 -18.74 -17.08 -8.68
N PRO A 463 -18.76 -15.75 -8.48
CA PRO A 463 -18.79 -14.77 -9.56
C PRO A 463 -17.42 -14.43 -10.19
N ASP A 464 -16.35 -15.18 -9.93
CA ASP A 464 -15.02 -14.81 -10.39
C ASP A 464 -14.38 -15.88 -11.30
N PRO A 465 -14.46 -15.72 -12.64
CA PRO A 465 -13.75 -16.57 -13.58
C PRO A 465 -12.23 -16.38 -13.53
N ASP A 466 -11.70 -15.25 -13.05
CA ASP A 466 -10.26 -15.03 -12.90
C ASP A 466 -9.72 -15.69 -11.61
N PHE A 467 -10.54 -15.76 -10.55
CA PHE A 467 -10.26 -16.59 -9.37
C PHE A 467 -10.40 -18.08 -9.68
N THR A 468 -11.38 -18.46 -10.50
CA THR A 468 -11.51 -19.82 -11.03
C THR A 468 -10.31 -20.15 -11.90
N VAL A 469 -9.74 -19.23 -12.69
CA VAL A 469 -8.50 -19.46 -13.46
C VAL A 469 -7.27 -19.59 -12.55
N LEU A 470 -7.16 -18.87 -11.44
CA LEU A 470 -6.08 -19.05 -10.46
C LEU A 470 -6.19 -20.36 -9.66
N VAL A 471 -7.42 -20.79 -9.34
CA VAL A 471 -7.70 -22.06 -8.63
C VAL A 471 -7.71 -23.27 -9.58
N THR A 472 -8.14 -23.12 -10.83
CA THR A 472 -8.07 -24.17 -11.87
C THR A 472 -6.67 -24.31 -12.46
N ARG A 473 -5.89 -23.23 -12.61
CA ARG A 473 -4.44 -23.33 -12.90
C ARG A 473 -3.64 -23.94 -11.75
N ARG A 474 -4.17 -23.94 -10.51
CA ARG A 474 -3.58 -24.68 -9.38
C ARG A 474 -3.84 -26.19 -9.46
N ARG A 475 -4.86 -26.65 -10.20
CA ARG A 475 -5.31 -28.05 -10.16
C ARG A 475 -4.99 -28.88 -11.40
N THR A 476 -4.62 -28.28 -12.53
CA THR A 476 -4.21 -29.03 -13.73
C THR A 476 -2.70 -28.96 -13.94
N SER A 477 -2.01 -29.98 -13.42
CA SER A 477 -0.56 -30.27 -13.52
C SER A 477 0.38 -29.39 -12.68
N ARG A 478 0.75 -29.89 -11.50
CA ARG A 478 2.06 -29.57 -10.92
C ARG A 478 2.79 -30.88 -10.65
N LYS A 479 3.74 -31.21 -11.53
CA LYS A 479 4.93 -31.93 -11.05
C LYS A 479 5.51 -31.05 -9.95
N ALA A 480 5.70 -31.56 -8.74
CA ALA A 480 6.40 -30.79 -7.72
C ALA A 480 7.76 -30.39 -8.31
N LYS A 481 8.06 -29.09 -8.31
CA LYS A 481 9.35 -28.62 -8.82
C LYS A 481 10.39 -28.94 -7.76
N PRO A 482 11.52 -29.57 -8.11
CA PRO A 482 12.59 -29.80 -7.16
C PRO A 482 13.17 -28.44 -6.74
N MET A 483 12.98 -28.10 -5.48
CA MET A 483 13.48 -26.87 -4.87
C MET A 483 14.50 -27.23 -3.79
N TRP A 484 15.57 -26.46 -3.73
CA TRP A 484 16.58 -26.52 -2.70
C TRP A 484 16.47 -25.31 -1.78
N ARG A 485 16.63 -25.54 -0.48
CA ARG A 485 16.56 -24.51 0.55
C ARG A 485 17.96 -23.92 0.74
N TRP A 486 18.08 -22.61 0.56
CA TRP A 486 19.33 -21.90 0.79
C TRP A 486 19.81 -22.06 2.25
N PRO A 487 21.07 -22.45 2.48
CA PRO A 487 21.66 -22.55 3.80
C PRO A 487 21.82 -21.14 4.36
N ARG A 488 21.48 -20.96 5.64
CA ARG A 488 21.30 -19.67 6.31
C ARG A 488 22.28 -18.57 5.86
N GLY A 489 21.79 -17.35 5.67
CA GLY A 489 22.62 -16.19 5.34
C GLY A 489 21.91 -15.13 4.51
N SER A 490 22.58 -13.99 4.30
CA SER A 490 22.09 -12.90 3.45
C SER A 490 22.78 -12.90 2.09
N VAL A 491 22.12 -12.37 1.05
CA VAL A 491 22.75 -12.21 -0.28
C VAL A 491 23.96 -11.28 -0.19
N ALA A 492 23.96 -10.33 0.75
CA ALA A 492 25.10 -9.47 1.02
C ALA A 492 26.37 -10.23 1.44
N GLN A 493 26.26 -11.38 2.11
CA GLN A 493 27.41 -12.20 2.51
C GLN A 493 28.10 -12.86 1.32
N GLU A 494 27.36 -13.20 0.26
CA GLU A 494 27.92 -13.80 -0.96
C GLU A 494 28.91 -12.88 -1.68
N ILE A 495 28.73 -11.56 -1.54
CA ILE A 495 29.68 -10.57 -2.07
C ILE A 495 31.04 -10.70 -1.37
N PHE A 496 31.05 -10.96 -0.06
CA PHE A 496 32.28 -11.18 0.70
C PHE A 496 32.86 -12.57 0.51
N ALA A 497 32.02 -13.57 0.23
CA ALA A 497 32.45 -14.92 -0.11
C ALA A 497 33.17 -14.99 -1.48
N GLY A 498 33.13 -13.93 -2.27
CA GLY A 498 33.73 -13.89 -3.61
C GLY A 498 32.90 -14.62 -4.66
N THR A 499 31.61 -14.82 -4.40
CA THR A 499 30.68 -15.45 -5.33
C THR A 499 30.60 -14.67 -6.63
N SER A 500 30.40 -15.37 -7.76
CA SER A 500 30.49 -14.74 -9.07
C SER A 500 29.42 -13.64 -9.24
N PRO A 501 29.72 -12.56 -9.98
CA PRO A 501 28.80 -11.44 -10.17
C PRO A 501 27.43 -11.85 -10.73
N GLU A 502 27.40 -12.85 -11.63
CA GLU A 502 26.17 -13.36 -12.25
C GLU A 502 25.28 -14.08 -11.22
N ILE A 503 25.89 -14.86 -10.32
CA ILE A 503 25.18 -15.56 -9.25
C ILE A 503 24.61 -14.54 -8.25
N VAL A 504 25.41 -13.54 -7.84
CA VAL A 504 24.97 -12.48 -6.92
C VAL A 504 23.78 -11.70 -7.50
N ALA A 505 23.82 -11.33 -8.79
CA ALA A 505 22.68 -10.68 -9.45
C ALA A 505 21.42 -11.54 -9.39
N TRP A 506 21.54 -12.82 -9.74
CA TRP A 506 20.40 -13.74 -9.75
C TRP A 506 19.81 -13.94 -8.35
N LEU A 507 20.67 -14.08 -7.33
CA LEU A 507 20.23 -14.24 -5.94
C LEU A 507 19.50 -13.01 -5.43
N ALA A 508 19.95 -11.81 -5.78
CA ALA A 508 19.30 -10.57 -5.38
C ALA A 508 17.91 -10.40 -6.05
N GLU A 509 17.78 -10.80 -7.31
CA GLU A 509 16.48 -10.83 -7.99
C GLU A 509 15.52 -11.84 -7.34
N GLN A 510 16.02 -13.04 -7.02
CA GLN A 510 15.21 -14.05 -6.34
C GLN A 510 14.86 -13.65 -4.91
N SER A 511 15.77 -12.99 -4.19
CA SER A 511 15.51 -12.53 -2.82
C SER A 511 14.43 -11.45 -2.83
N LEU A 512 14.47 -10.47 -3.73
CA LEU A 512 13.41 -9.46 -3.89
C LEU A 512 12.07 -10.11 -4.25
N TRP A 513 12.06 -11.04 -5.21
CA TRP A 513 10.83 -11.74 -5.60
C TRP A 513 10.24 -12.54 -4.43
N THR A 514 11.08 -13.25 -3.70
CA THR A 514 10.68 -14.07 -2.54
C THR A 514 10.18 -13.18 -1.40
N ALA A 515 10.90 -12.12 -1.07
CA ALA A 515 10.53 -11.15 -0.04
C ALA A 515 9.15 -10.52 -0.33
N ARG A 516 8.90 -10.10 -1.57
CA ARG A 516 7.58 -9.58 -2.00
C ARG A 516 6.48 -10.62 -1.85
N ARG A 517 6.76 -11.87 -2.22
CA ARG A 517 5.80 -12.96 -2.09
C ARG A 517 5.50 -13.27 -0.62
N MET A 518 6.50 -13.27 0.26
CA MET A 518 6.31 -13.51 1.70
C MET A 518 5.55 -12.36 2.37
N THR A 519 5.89 -11.11 2.06
CA THR A 519 5.13 -9.91 2.47
C THR A 519 3.66 -10.02 2.06
N HIS A 520 3.36 -10.48 0.83
CA HIS A 520 1.99 -10.72 0.39
C HIS A 520 1.30 -11.82 1.20
N GLY A 521 1.98 -12.94 1.44
CA GLY A 521 1.47 -14.03 2.26
C GLY A 521 1.22 -13.62 3.72
N ALA A 522 2.10 -12.81 4.31
CA ALA A 522 1.92 -12.26 5.66
C ALA A 522 0.73 -11.28 5.73
N THR A 523 0.52 -10.49 4.67
CA THR A 523 -0.68 -9.64 4.56
C THR A 523 -1.95 -10.49 4.46
N GLU A 524 -1.92 -11.60 3.72
CA GLU A 524 -3.04 -12.55 3.60
C GLU A 524 -3.30 -13.28 4.93
N ALA A 525 -2.26 -13.64 5.68
CA ALA A 525 -2.40 -14.18 7.03
C ALA A 525 -3.08 -13.17 7.96
N ALA A 526 -2.61 -11.91 7.99
CA ALA A 526 -3.25 -10.85 8.77
C ALA A 526 -4.72 -10.62 8.37
N TRP A 527 -5.07 -10.80 7.10
CA TRP A 527 -6.45 -10.77 6.65
C TRP A 527 -7.29 -11.89 7.28
N HIS A 528 -6.78 -13.12 7.28
CA HIS A 528 -7.44 -14.28 7.89
C HIS A 528 -7.55 -14.14 9.41
N ASP A 529 -6.47 -13.74 10.08
CA ASP A 529 -6.47 -13.49 11.53
C ASP A 529 -7.55 -12.49 11.94
N GLY A 530 -7.77 -11.46 11.12
CA GLY A 530 -8.85 -10.49 11.34
C GLY A 530 -10.25 -11.10 11.34
N PHE A 531 -10.50 -12.13 10.54
CA PHE A 531 -11.77 -12.87 10.58
C PHE A 531 -11.84 -13.83 11.77
N ASP A 532 -10.73 -14.50 12.09
CA ASP A 532 -10.68 -15.61 13.04
C ASP A 532 -10.55 -15.17 14.50
N HIS A 533 -9.86 -14.05 14.78
CA HIS A 533 -9.67 -13.47 16.13
C HIS A 533 -10.77 -12.48 16.52
N PHE A 534 -11.47 -11.91 15.54
CA PHE A 534 -12.65 -11.10 15.77
C PHE A 534 -13.92 -11.79 15.23
N PRO A 535 -14.26 -13.03 15.60
CA PRO A 535 -15.53 -13.60 15.19
C PRO A 535 -16.68 -12.85 15.88
N ARG A 536 -17.87 -12.83 15.26
CA ARG A 536 -19.08 -12.17 15.81
C ARG A 536 -19.47 -12.64 17.23
N SER A 537 -18.96 -13.78 17.69
CA SER A 537 -19.34 -14.45 18.94
C SER A 537 -18.46 -14.10 20.15
N PHE A 538 -17.38 -13.35 20.01
CA PHE A 538 -16.42 -13.15 21.12
C PHE A 538 -16.83 -12.08 22.15
N TRP A 539 -17.91 -11.35 21.90
CA TRP A 539 -18.53 -10.44 22.87
C TRP A 539 -20.05 -10.64 22.90
N ARG A 540 -20.50 -11.79 23.39
CA ARG A 540 -21.62 -11.74 24.35
C ARG A 540 -20.98 -11.32 25.68
N PRO A 541 -21.42 -10.24 26.34
CA PRO A 541 -21.09 -10.03 27.74
C PRO A 541 -21.51 -11.30 28.49
N GLY A 542 -20.55 -12.03 29.04
CA GLY A 542 -20.86 -13.00 30.08
C GLY A 542 -21.39 -12.23 31.27
N ASP A 543 -22.71 -12.34 31.48
CA ASP A 543 -23.46 -12.14 32.74
C ASP A 543 -24.88 -11.55 32.50
N LEU A 544 -25.62 -12.12 31.55
CA LEU A 544 -27.09 -12.09 31.64
C LEU A 544 -27.60 -13.54 31.62
N PRO A 545 -28.24 -14.03 32.69
CA PRO A 545 -28.88 -15.33 32.67
C PRO A 545 -29.96 -15.33 31.60
N ASP A 546 -30.07 -16.45 30.88
CA ASP A 546 -31.15 -16.70 29.94
C ASP A 546 -32.49 -16.45 30.65
N ALA A 547 -33.17 -15.36 30.30
CA ALA A 547 -34.57 -15.23 30.62
C ALA A 547 -35.31 -16.24 29.73
N GLU A 548 -35.71 -17.35 30.34
CA GLU A 548 -36.61 -18.32 29.71
C GLU A 548 -37.87 -17.63 29.19
N PRO A 549 -38.43 -18.13 28.08
CA PRO A 549 -39.62 -17.56 27.48
C PRO A 549 -40.84 -17.81 28.38
N MET A 550 -41.48 -16.73 28.82
CA MET A 550 -42.91 -16.69 29.12
C MET A 550 -43.59 -15.60 28.30
#